data_AF-A0A4P5S9F2-F1
#
_entry.id   AF-A0A4P5S9F2-F1
#
_cell.length_a   1.000
_cell.length_b   1.000
_cell.length_c   1.000
_cell.angle_alpha   90.00
_cell.angle_beta   90.00
_cell.angle_gamma   90.00
#
_symmetry.space_group_name_H-M   'P 1'
#
loop_
_entity.id
_entity.type
_entity.pdbx_description
1 polymer ?
#
loop_
_entity_poly.entity_id
_entity_poly.type
_entity_poly.pdbx_seq_one_letter_code
_entity_poly.pdbx_strand_id
1 'polypeptide(L)'
;MNSTLPLLSASYWNWSLLFTVIFVLTHGVNAWSEEPRFIDHSLLIAPEYPCTWPSHPFPRFAIVHQRKIGPESAYNIDSFLIDGNTGTQLDVPPHSVARPELKREKSGLLGLAYTDKIEPWQFGGEACVIDVRDLLDKAPKGISPLVTPAHIERFEKQQRKVRFGDVVLFRSDYSDKYYRPLPEGRRFIADILDRKAPGYPDPNPDCMELLGKRGVLALGTDSASMGPLPDLAEPTHYAGLKYGMIWTEGATNLGELPLTGSFYCFLGPKHEGGPYSEGRAFSISGGDLPKRLIESCKNKRAIDLSPTLSPKLPLTSPGIGTGNHRQVYLKFDFLYAKYLDMWHHGHYMDAMAGTHLVPPAYSLPDTDEPVGYEPEVRGWLEQYEKKYGKRGSSKITTEKVPLDWTSGEARVIDIRTLVGKTKQQDWPASPEITVEHIQNYERGTNKLQVGDVVIFQTGHNDKHLKPEPADSGMWLDPLSGKAEGWPAPGPDAIVYLKEKGIRCIASDAPDLGGVDPRRAQMTYWALGSREMVGVEMLVNVDKIPSKGAYFLFAAVKVRNCHGGPGRAIVLH
;
A
#
# COMPACT_ATOMS: atom_id res chain seq x y z
N MET A 1 -56.41 4.71 35.01
CA MET A 1 -57.33 4.43 33.89
C MET A 1 -58.66 5.08 34.22
N ASN A 2 -59.18 5.85 33.27
CA ASN A 2 -60.54 6.42 33.15
C ASN A 2 -60.89 7.54 34.15
N SER A 3 -61.40 8.71 33.74
CA SER A 3 -61.98 9.10 32.45
C SER A 3 -62.24 10.61 32.38
N THR A 4 -62.23 11.12 31.13
CA THR A 4 -63.09 12.17 30.54
C THR A 4 -62.89 13.68 30.86
N LEU A 5 -62.35 14.37 29.84
CA LEU A 5 -62.60 15.77 29.36
C LEU A 5 -64.12 16.09 29.21
N PRO A 6 -64.61 17.34 28.94
CA PRO A 6 -63.96 18.47 28.23
C PRO A 6 -64.37 19.96 28.54
N LEU A 7 -63.58 20.89 27.96
CA LEU A 7 -63.90 22.15 27.22
C LEU A 7 -64.74 23.31 27.82
N LEU A 8 -64.18 24.55 27.77
CA LEU A 8 -64.57 25.72 26.93
C LEU A 8 -63.86 26.99 27.44
N SER A 9 -62.93 27.57 26.66
CA SER A 9 -63.07 28.78 25.80
C SER A 9 -63.02 30.10 26.60
N ALA A 10 -62.51 31.24 26.14
CA ALA A 10 -61.60 31.66 25.08
C ALA A 10 -61.33 33.15 25.38
N SER A 11 -60.14 33.69 25.08
CA SER A 11 -60.07 35.10 24.68
C SER A 11 -58.89 35.32 23.73
N TYR A 12 -59.24 35.87 22.58
CA TYR A 12 -58.42 36.19 21.43
C TYR A 12 -57.82 37.59 21.58
N TRP A 13 -56.54 37.75 21.26
CA TRP A 13 -55.99 38.99 20.72
C TRP A 13 -55.15 38.67 19.48
N ASN A 14 -55.57 39.24 18.35
CA ASN A 14 -54.85 39.26 17.07
C ASN A 14 -53.63 40.20 17.18
N TRP A 15 -52.59 39.96 16.38
CA TRP A 15 -52.09 40.91 15.36
C TRP A 15 -50.99 40.26 14.52
N SER A 16 -51.05 40.57 13.22
CA SER A 16 -50.36 39.93 12.11
C SER A 16 -48.87 40.29 12.01
N LEU A 17 -48.04 39.34 11.58
CA LEU A 17 -46.65 39.57 11.19
C LEU A 17 -46.38 38.98 9.80
N LEU A 18 -45.95 39.85 8.88
CA LEU A 18 -45.42 39.53 7.56
C LEU A 18 -44.22 38.58 7.69
N PHE A 19 -44.23 37.46 6.96
CA PHE A 19 -43.03 36.66 6.72
C PHE A 19 -42.34 37.13 5.43
N THR A 20 -41.21 37.83 5.59
CA THR A 20 -40.24 38.04 4.52
C THR A 20 -39.37 36.77 4.42
N VAL A 21 -39.53 36.00 3.34
CA VAL A 21 -38.67 34.86 3.03
C VAL A 21 -37.34 35.40 2.49
N ILE A 22 -36.29 35.35 3.30
CA ILE A 22 -34.90 35.55 2.86
C ILE A 22 -34.39 34.20 2.37
N PHE A 23 -34.21 34.06 1.05
CA PHE A 23 -33.45 32.97 0.46
C PHE A 23 -31.96 33.22 0.73
N VAL A 24 -31.40 32.58 1.77
CA VAL A 24 -29.95 32.47 1.91
C VAL A 24 -29.50 31.30 1.03
N LEU A 25 -28.87 31.63 -0.10
CA LEU A 25 -28.07 30.69 -0.89
C LEU A 25 -26.83 30.30 -0.06
N THR A 26 -26.97 29.29 0.78
CA THR A 26 -25.81 28.64 1.39
C THR A 26 -25.07 27.86 0.30
N HIS A 27 -24.04 28.48 -0.27
CA HIS A 27 -22.97 27.74 -0.91
C HIS A 27 -22.35 26.85 0.16
N GLY A 28 -22.51 25.54 0.00
CA GLY A 28 -21.93 24.54 0.90
C GLY A 28 -20.41 24.61 0.85
N VAL A 29 -19.83 25.44 1.71
CA VAL A 29 -18.44 25.29 2.13
C VAL A 29 -18.44 24.09 3.05
N ASN A 30 -18.09 22.91 2.54
CA ASN A 30 -17.74 21.78 3.38
C ASN A 30 -16.62 22.24 4.31
N ALA A 31 -16.95 22.45 5.59
CA ALA A 31 -15.95 22.53 6.64
C ALA A 31 -15.31 21.13 6.72
N TRP A 32 -14.12 21.00 6.13
CA TRP A 32 -13.31 19.79 6.24
C TRP A 32 -13.04 19.53 7.72
N SER A 33 -13.06 18.26 8.15
CA SER A 33 -12.69 17.88 9.50
C SER A 33 -11.31 18.44 9.85
N GLU A 34 -11.12 18.89 11.10
CA GLU A 34 -9.79 19.28 11.59
C GLU A 34 -8.79 18.11 11.53
N GLU A 35 -9.28 16.87 11.53
CA GLU A 35 -8.47 15.66 11.47
C GLU A 35 -8.25 15.16 10.03
N PRO A 36 -7.01 14.73 9.68
CA PRO A 36 -6.71 14.08 8.41
C PRO A 36 -7.45 12.76 8.24
N ARG A 37 -8.02 12.55 7.06
CA ARG A 37 -8.73 11.33 6.66
C ARG A 37 -8.01 10.64 5.51
N PHE A 38 -7.78 9.33 5.64
CA PHE A 38 -7.25 8.49 4.58
C PHE A 38 -8.38 8.00 3.66
N ILE A 39 -8.13 8.02 2.36
CA ILE A 39 -9.06 7.61 1.30
C ILE A 39 -8.34 6.58 0.45
N ASP A 40 -8.89 5.37 0.37
CA ASP A 40 -8.31 4.28 -0.42
C ASP A 40 -8.79 4.36 -1.87
N HIS A 41 -7.83 4.50 -2.79
CA HIS A 41 -8.06 4.62 -4.22
C HIS A 41 -7.74 3.33 -4.98
N SER A 42 -7.65 2.20 -4.29
CA SER A 42 -7.34 0.92 -4.92
C SER A 42 -8.49 -0.05 -5.06
N LEU A 43 -8.49 -0.71 -6.22
CA LEU A 43 -9.35 -1.83 -6.56
C LEU A 43 -9.01 -3.04 -5.72
N LEU A 44 -10.04 -3.79 -5.31
CA LEU A 44 -9.86 -5.06 -4.61
C LEU A 44 -9.34 -6.12 -5.58
N ILE A 45 -8.22 -6.75 -5.25
CA ILE A 45 -7.66 -7.86 -6.06
C ILE A 45 -8.22 -9.18 -5.52
N ALA A 46 -8.92 -9.91 -6.37
CA ALA A 46 -9.38 -11.28 -6.10
C ALA A 46 -9.69 -12.02 -7.43
N PRO A 47 -9.63 -13.36 -7.47
CA PRO A 47 -9.82 -14.14 -8.71
C PRO A 47 -11.18 -13.93 -9.39
N GLU A 48 -12.21 -13.56 -8.63
CA GLU A 48 -13.54 -13.27 -9.16
C GLU A 48 -13.73 -11.83 -9.68
N TYR A 49 -12.72 -10.96 -9.59
CA TYR A 49 -12.76 -9.61 -10.14
C TYR A 49 -11.96 -9.50 -11.45
N PRO A 50 -12.26 -8.53 -12.33
CA PRO A 50 -11.51 -8.25 -13.55
C PRO A 50 -10.19 -7.52 -13.24
N CYS A 51 -9.39 -8.07 -12.31
CA CYS A 51 -8.16 -7.46 -11.82
C CYS A 51 -6.95 -7.71 -12.74
N THR A 52 -7.02 -8.66 -13.66
CA THR A 52 -5.94 -8.92 -14.62
C THR A 52 -6.34 -8.53 -16.03
N TRP A 53 -5.38 -8.08 -16.83
CA TRP A 53 -5.61 -7.82 -18.24
C TRP A 53 -6.12 -9.08 -18.97
N PRO A 54 -7.24 -9.04 -19.71
CA PRO A 54 -7.94 -10.25 -20.13
C PRO A 54 -7.43 -10.87 -21.45
N SER A 55 -6.39 -10.33 -22.09
CA SER A 55 -5.85 -10.85 -23.35
C SER A 55 -4.67 -11.79 -23.14
N HIS A 56 -4.58 -12.83 -23.97
CA HIS A 56 -3.38 -13.66 -24.05
C HIS A 56 -2.15 -12.81 -24.44
N PRO A 57 -0.96 -13.00 -23.82
CA PRO A 57 -0.58 -14.07 -22.87
C PRO A 57 -0.54 -13.64 -21.39
N PHE A 58 -1.28 -12.61 -20.97
CA PHE A 58 -1.22 -12.14 -19.58
C PHE A 58 -1.65 -13.23 -18.58
N PRO A 59 -0.87 -13.48 -17.51
CA PRO A 59 -1.22 -14.46 -16.49
C PRO A 59 -2.45 -13.98 -15.70
N ARG A 60 -3.24 -14.92 -15.18
CA ARG A 60 -4.33 -14.59 -14.27
C ARG A 60 -3.80 -14.57 -12.84
N PHE A 61 -4.29 -13.62 -12.05
CA PHE A 61 -4.03 -13.55 -10.62
C PHE A 61 -4.54 -14.83 -9.94
N ALA A 62 -3.72 -15.38 -9.05
CA ALA A 62 -4.10 -16.50 -8.19
C ALA A 62 -3.50 -16.33 -6.80
N ILE A 63 -4.28 -16.62 -5.77
CA ILE A 63 -3.82 -16.73 -4.38
C ILE A 63 -3.99 -18.17 -3.91
N VAL A 64 -2.98 -18.70 -3.23
CA VAL A 64 -2.95 -20.03 -2.62
C VAL A 64 -2.71 -19.86 -1.13
N HIS A 65 -3.69 -20.25 -0.31
CA HIS A 65 -3.54 -20.33 1.14
C HIS A 65 -2.75 -21.61 1.47
N GLN A 66 -1.42 -21.52 1.44
CA GLN A 66 -0.51 -22.66 1.58
C GLN A 66 -0.65 -23.35 2.93
N ARG A 67 -0.84 -22.58 4.01
CA ARG A 67 -1.11 -23.10 5.35
C ARG A 67 -2.12 -22.23 6.06
N LYS A 68 -2.87 -22.84 6.97
CA LYS A 68 -3.82 -22.17 7.83
C LYS A 68 -3.54 -22.49 9.29
N ILE A 69 -3.97 -21.59 10.17
CA ILE A 69 -3.92 -21.80 11.62
C ILE A 69 -4.62 -23.11 11.99
N GLY A 70 -3.89 -24.02 12.63
CA GLY A 70 -4.35 -25.38 12.91
C GLY A 70 -3.20 -26.33 13.28
N PRO A 71 -3.37 -27.65 13.04
CA PRO A 71 -2.32 -28.64 13.32
C PRO A 71 -1.02 -28.37 12.54
N GLU A 72 -1.12 -27.94 11.27
CA GLU A 72 0.06 -27.81 10.41
C GLU A 72 0.83 -26.49 10.59
N SER A 73 0.19 -25.47 11.18
CA SER A 73 0.76 -24.12 11.27
C SER A 73 0.11 -23.32 12.37
N ALA A 74 0.92 -22.53 13.07
CA ALA A 74 0.44 -21.52 14.00
C ALA A 74 0.16 -20.15 13.32
N TYR A 75 0.34 -20.09 11.99
CA TYR A 75 0.15 -18.92 11.14
C TYR A 75 -0.67 -19.25 9.89
N ASN A 76 -1.35 -18.24 9.35
CA ASN A 76 -1.84 -18.28 7.97
C ASN A 76 -0.71 -17.88 7.02
N ILE A 77 -0.43 -18.70 6.00
CA ILE A 77 0.64 -18.49 5.03
C ILE A 77 0.05 -18.53 3.63
N ASP A 78 0.27 -17.46 2.87
CA ASP A 78 -0.25 -17.29 1.52
C ASP A 78 0.89 -17.15 0.52
N SER A 79 0.69 -17.67 -0.69
CA SER A 79 1.46 -17.31 -1.87
C SER A 79 0.53 -16.83 -2.98
N PHE A 80 1.03 -16.00 -3.89
CA PHE A 80 0.26 -15.60 -5.06
C PHE A 80 1.10 -15.51 -6.33
N LEU A 81 0.41 -15.77 -7.44
CA LEU A 81 0.81 -15.47 -8.80
C LEU A 81 0.22 -14.10 -9.15
N ILE A 82 1.08 -13.13 -9.42
CA ILE A 82 0.69 -11.75 -9.71
C ILE A 82 1.63 -11.15 -10.75
N ASP A 83 1.12 -10.20 -11.53
CA ASP A 83 1.96 -9.35 -12.37
C ASP A 83 1.68 -7.89 -12.02
N GLY A 84 2.62 -7.01 -12.39
CA GLY A 84 2.47 -5.61 -12.02
C GLY A 84 1.35 -4.85 -12.75
N ASN A 85 0.64 -5.46 -13.70
CA ASN A 85 -0.60 -4.94 -14.26
C ASN A 85 -1.86 -5.57 -13.60
N THR A 86 -1.75 -5.99 -12.33
CA THR A 86 -2.89 -6.52 -11.57
C THR A 86 -3.53 -5.44 -10.67
N GLY A 87 -4.82 -5.17 -10.87
CA GLY A 87 -5.63 -4.29 -10.05
C GLY A 87 -5.32 -2.81 -10.28
N THR A 88 -5.08 -2.07 -9.20
CA THR A 88 -4.57 -0.69 -9.29
C THR A 88 -3.05 -0.75 -9.48
N GLN A 89 -2.58 -0.22 -10.59
CA GLN A 89 -1.20 -0.42 -11.06
C GLN A 89 -0.49 0.90 -11.33
N LEU A 90 0.84 0.82 -11.39
CA LEU A 90 1.73 1.93 -11.70
C LEU A 90 2.52 1.62 -12.96
N ASP A 91 2.51 2.53 -13.92
CA ASP A 91 3.48 2.53 -15.01
C ASP A 91 4.59 3.54 -14.76
N VAL A 92 5.79 3.16 -15.19
CA VAL A 92 7.00 3.97 -15.13
C VAL A 92 7.63 4.09 -16.52
N PRO A 93 8.57 5.02 -16.76
CA PRO A 93 9.01 5.33 -18.12
C PRO A 93 9.46 4.15 -19.00
N PRO A 94 10.16 3.12 -18.48
CA PRO A 94 10.50 1.93 -19.27
C PRO A 94 9.30 1.17 -19.87
N HIS A 95 8.06 1.44 -19.46
CA HIS A 95 6.85 0.90 -20.09
C HIS A 95 6.70 1.33 -21.57
N SER A 96 7.26 2.49 -21.98
CA SER A 96 7.24 2.90 -23.40
C SER A 96 8.47 3.68 -23.86
N VAL A 97 9.39 4.02 -22.95
CA VAL A 97 10.68 4.62 -23.28
C VAL A 97 11.71 3.51 -23.39
N ALA A 98 12.30 3.36 -24.58
CA ALA A 98 13.33 2.35 -24.81
C ALA A 98 14.64 2.73 -24.10
N ARG A 99 15.41 1.71 -23.70
CA ARG A 99 16.73 1.92 -23.12
C ARG A 99 17.69 2.63 -24.10
N PRO A 100 18.64 3.46 -23.62
CA PRO A 100 19.48 4.28 -24.47
C PRO A 100 20.36 3.47 -25.43
N GLU A 101 20.83 2.28 -25.02
CA GLU A 101 21.70 1.41 -25.82
C GLU A 101 21.03 0.85 -27.07
N LEU A 102 19.69 0.82 -27.11
CA LEU A 102 18.93 0.32 -28.26
C LEU A 102 18.94 1.28 -29.45
N LYS A 103 19.26 2.56 -29.24
CA LYS A 103 19.36 3.61 -30.28
C LYS A 103 18.14 3.67 -31.20
N ARG A 104 16.94 3.46 -30.64
CA ARG A 104 15.65 3.57 -31.34
C ARG A 104 15.12 5.00 -31.24
N GLU A 105 14.09 5.32 -32.02
CA GLU A 105 13.47 6.65 -32.03
C GLU A 105 13.04 7.13 -30.63
N LYS A 106 12.52 6.23 -29.80
CA LYS A 106 12.03 6.48 -28.43
C LYS A 106 13.04 6.05 -27.36
N SER A 107 14.32 5.91 -27.71
CA SER A 107 15.37 5.59 -26.74
C SER A 107 15.78 6.82 -25.93
N GLY A 108 15.95 6.66 -24.62
CA GLY A 108 16.42 7.74 -23.74
C GLY A 108 16.81 7.25 -22.35
N LEU A 109 17.44 8.10 -21.54
CA LEU A 109 17.89 7.74 -20.18
C LEU A 109 16.75 7.27 -19.28
N LEU A 110 15.54 7.79 -19.48
CA LEU A 110 14.35 7.37 -18.75
C LEU A 110 13.95 5.92 -19.06
N GLY A 111 14.44 5.30 -20.13
CA GLY A 111 14.29 3.86 -20.35
C GLY A 111 14.97 2.99 -19.29
N LEU A 112 15.73 3.58 -18.35
CA LEU A 112 16.32 2.90 -17.19
C LEU A 112 15.59 3.20 -15.87
N ALA A 113 14.53 4.01 -15.89
CA ALA A 113 13.79 4.47 -14.71
C ALA A 113 12.72 3.44 -14.28
N TYR A 114 13.15 2.21 -13.98
CA TYR A 114 12.28 1.13 -13.52
C TYR A 114 11.70 1.40 -12.12
N THR A 115 10.70 0.63 -11.70
CA THR A 115 10.00 0.81 -10.41
C THR A 115 10.93 0.79 -9.19
N ASP A 116 12.04 0.05 -9.27
CA ASP A 116 13.10 0.00 -8.25
C ASP A 116 14.08 1.18 -8.30
N LYS A 117 14.02 2.01 -9.34
CA LYS A 117 14.86 3.19 -9.57
C LYS A 117 14.12 4.51 -9.44
N ILE A 118 12.79 4.51 -9.54
CA ILE A 118 11.99 5.71 -9.30
C ILE A 118 12.24 6.22 -7.89
N GLU A 119 12.56 7.52 -7.81
CA GLU A 119 12.81 8.19 -6.55
C GLU A 119 11.53 8.30 -5.72
N PRO A 120 11.59 8.04 -4.39
CA PRO A 120 10.40 7.90 -3.56
C PRO A 120 9.54 9.17 -3.45
N TRP A 121 10.12 10.36 -3.63
CA TRP A 121 9.38 11.61 -3.60
C TRP A 121 8.40 11.76 -4.77
N GLN A 122 8.62 11.03 -5.87
CA GLN A 122 7.79 11.12 -7.07
C GLN A 122 6.47 10.35 -6.94
N PHE A 123 6.38 9.42 -5.99
CA PHE A 123 5.17 8.60 -5.76
C PHE A 123 3.97 9.38 -5.21
N GLY A 124 4.13 10.65 -4.84
CA GLY A 124 3.05 11.45 -4.30
C GLY A 124 3.20 12.95 -4.55
N GLY A 125 2.14 13.69 -4.20
CA GLY A 125 2.03 15.12 -4.42
C GLY A 125 0.63 15.66 -4.14
N GLU A 126 0.35 16.88 -4.59
CA GLU A 126 -0.96 17.51 -4.43
C GLU A 126 -1.95 16.95 -5.46
N ALA A 127 -2.99 16.26 -5.01
CA ALA A 127 -4.05 15.77 -5.87
C ALA A 127 -4.74 16.94 -6.59
N CYS A 128 -4.78 16.90 -7.93
CA CYS A 128 -5.51 17.82 -8.79
C CYS A 128 -6.57 17.02 -9.57
N VAL A 129 -7.82 17.06 -9.13
CA VAL A 129 -8.89 16.22 -9.67
C VAL A 129 -9.53 16.89 -10.89
N ILE A 130 -9.26 16.34 -12.06
CA ILE A 130 -9.84 16.77 -13.33
C ILE A 130 -11.13 15.97 -13.57
N ASP A 131 -12.27 16.60 -13.32
CA ASP A 131 -13.58 16.00 -13.59
C ASP A 131 -13.81 15.91 -15.10
N VAL A 132 -13.95 14.68 -15.60
CA VAL A 132 -14.21 14.32 -17.00
C VAL A 132 -15.41 13.36 -17.13
N ARG A 133 -16.29 13.32 -16.12
CA ARG A 133 -17.48 12.45 -16.10
C ARG A 133 -18.43 12.73 -17.25
N ASP A 134 -18.38 13.94 -17.83
CA ASP A 134 -19.11 14.30 -19.04
C ASP A 134 -18.76 13.42 -20.25
N LEU A 135 -17.59 12.77 -20.25
CA LEU A 135 -17.12 11.87 -21.30
C LEU A 135 -17.57 10.42 -21.12
N LEU A 136 -17.99 10.00 -19.92
CA LEU A 136 -18.29 8.59 -19.63
C LEU A 136 -19.37 8.03 -20.57
N ASP A 137 -19.05 6.91 -21.23
CA ASP A 137 -19.91 6.24 -22.23
C ASP A 137 -20.27 7.11 -23.46
N LYS A 138 -19.56 8.21 -23.74
CA LYS A 138 -19.82 9.12 -24.87
C LYS A 138 -18.97 8.83 -26.12
N ALA A 139 -18.80 7.56 -26.45
CA ALA A 139 -18.09 7.12 -27.65
C ALA A 139 -18.76 5.89 -28.29
N PRO A 140 -18.50 5.59 -29.58
CA PRO A 140 -18.88 4.32 -30.17
C PRO A 140 -18.24 3.12 -29.43
N LYS A 141 -18.80 1.94 -29.62
CA LYS A 141 -18.28 0.71 -28.99
C LYS A 141 -16.84 0.43 -29.43
N GLY A 142 -15.97 0.10 -28.47
CA GLY A 142 -14.55 -0.14 -28.69
C GLY A 142 -13.69 1.11 -28.91
N ILE A 143 -14.27 2.31 -28.76
CA ILE A 143 -13.56 3.59 -28.90
C ILE A 143 -13.61 4.32 -27.57
N SER A 144 -12.48 4.89 -27.15
CA SER A 144 -12.39 5.70 -25.93
C SER A 144 -12.74 7.16 -26.20
N PRO A 145 -13.57 7.80 -25.36
CA PRO A 145 -13.72 9.25 -25.39
C PRO A 145 -12.42 9.92 -24.87
N LEU A 146 -12.04 11.04 -25.46
CA LEU A 146 -10.71 11.61 -25.25
C LEU A 146 -10.73 12.80 -24.28
N VAL A 147 -9.91 12.73 -23.24
CA VAL A 147 -9.53 13.89 -22.43
C VAL A 147 -8.47 14.67 -23.21
N THR A 148 -8.74 15.96 -23.41
CA THR A 148 -7.94 16.88 -24.23
C THR A 148 -7.38 18.03 -23.40
N PRO A 149 -6.42 18.83 -23.92
CA PRO A 149 -5.95 20.05 -23.27
C PRO A 149 -7.06 20.97 -22.73
N ALA A 150 -8.20 21.05 -23.42
CA ALA A 150 -9.33 21.88 -22.98
C ALA A 150 -9.91 21.46 -21.62
N HIS A 151 -9.81 20.18 -21.24
CA HIS A 151 -10.26 19.68 -19.95
C HIS A 151 -9.31 20.12 -18.82
N ILE A 152 -8.00 20.15 -19.11
CA ILE A 152 -7.00 20.71 -18.18
C ILE A 152 -7.26 22.20 -18.01
N GLU A 153 -7.38 22.95 -19.10
CA GLU A 153 -7.66 24.40 -19.04
C GLU A 153 -8.99 24.73 -18.34
N ARG A 154 -10.00 23.85 -18.45
CA ARG A 154 -11.27 23.96 -17.71
C ARG A 154 -11.03 23.87 -16.20
N PHE A 155 -10.20 22.92 -15.75
CA PHE A 155 -9.79 22.84 -14.34
C PHE A 155 -8.97 24.07 -13.94
N GLU A 156 -7.99 24.49 -14.75
CA GLU A 156 -7.12 25.63 -14.43
C GLU A 156 -7.89 26.95 -14.27
N LYS A 157 -9.01 27.11 -14.99
CA LYS A 157 -9.94 28.26 -14.83
C LYS A 157 -10.67 28.27 -13.49
N GLN A 158 -10.96 27.09 -12.94
CA GLN A 158 -11.63 26.95 -11.64
C GLN A 158 -10.65 27.00 -10.48
N GLN A 159 -9.42 26.55 -10.72
CA GLN A 159 -8.37 26.39 -9.73
C GLN A 159 -7.14 27.23 -10.14
N ARG A 160 -6.01 26.57 -10.37
CA ARG A 160 -4.75 27.16 -10.81
C ARG A 160 -4.14 26.30 -11.91
N LYS A 161 -3.13 26.85 -12.60
CA LYS A 161 -2.31 26.05 -13.51
C LYS A 161 -1.68 24.86 -12.78
N VAL A 162 -1.69 23.71 -13.46
CA VAL A 162 -0.98 22.52 -12.97
C VAL A 162 0.53 22.75 -13.10
N ARG A 163 1.29 22.14 -12.20
CA ARG A 163 2.74 22.36 -12.04
C ARG A 163 3.44 21.16 -11.43
N PHE A 164 4.77 21.24 -11.37
CA PHE A 164 5.58 20.31 -10.59
C PHE A 164 5.10 20.19 -9.13
N GLY A 165 4.98 18.93 -8.67
CA GLY A 165 4.46 18.58 -7.35
C GLY A 165 2.95 18.27 -7.34
N ASP A 166 2.25 18.49 -8.45
CA ASP A 166 0.86 18.06 -8.60
C ASP A 166 0.78 16.61 -9.07
N VAL A 167 -0.23 15.89 -8.60
CA VAL A 167 -0.70 14.62 -9.15
C VAL A 167 -2.01 14.87 -9.88
N VAL A 168 -2.00 14.77 -11.22
CA VAL A 168 -3.20 15.02 -12.03
C VAL A 168 -4.05 13.76 -12.09
N LEU A 169 -5.27 13.81 -11.54
CA LEU A 169 -6.18 12.67 -11.44
C LEU A 169 -7.37 12.87 -12.38
N PHE A 170 -7.50 12.02 -13.41
CA PHE A 170 -8.65 12.02 -14.31
C PHE A 170 -9.79 11.23 -13.68
N ARG A 171 -10.84 11.95 -13.27
CA ARG A 171 -12.02 11.37 -12.65
C ARG A 171 -13.14 11.25 -13.68
N SER A 172 -13.50 10.02 -14.02
CA SER A 172 -14.64 9.69 -14.86
C SER A 172 -15.72 8.86 -14.17
N ASP A 173 -15.49 8.46 -12.90
CA ASP A 173 -16.27 7.48 -12.12
C ASP A 173 -16.35 6.09 -12.81
N TYR A 174 -15.39 5.76 -13.69
CA TYR A 174 -15.41 4.54 -14.51
C TYR A 174 -15.27 3.26 -13.68
N SER A 175 -14.20 3.14 -12.89
CA SER A 175 -13.99 2.00 -12.00
C SER A 175 -15.10 1.87 -10.95
N ASP A 176 -15.53 2.98 -10.33
CA ASP A 176 -16.62 3.01 -9.35
C ASP A 176 -17.92 2.41 -9.93
N LYS A 177 -18.15 2.61 -11.22
CA LYS A 177 -19.33 2.07 -11.92
C LYS A 177 -19.15 0.61 -12.36
N TYR A 178 -17.99 0.26 -12.90
CA TYR A 178 -17.79 -0.96 -13.70
C TYR A 178 -16.86 -2.01 -13.12
N TYR A 179 -16.06 -1.69 -12.11
CA TYR A 179 -15.25 -2.68 -11.41
C TYR A 179 -16.12 -3.48 -10.44
N ARG A 180 -16.63 -4.61 -10.93
CA ARG A 180 -17.54 -5.51 -10.22
C ARG A 180 -17.03 -6.96 -10.28
N PRO A 181 -17.53 -7.86 -9.43
CA PRO A 181 -17.31 -9.29 -9.63
C PRO A 181 -17.73 -9.74 -11.04
N LEU A 182 -17.06 -10.76 -11.55
CA LEU A 182 -17.41 -11.43 -12.79
C LEU A 182 -18.69 -12.26 -12.60
N PRO A 183 -19.58 -12.36 -13.62
CA PRO A 183 -19.37 -11.91 -15.00
C PRO A 183 -19.70 -10.43 -15.28
N GLU A 184 -20.38 -9.70 -14.41
CA GLU A 184 -20.76 -8.29 -14.63
C GLU A 184 -19.54 -7.39 -14.84
N GLY A 185 -18.46 -7.67 -14.12
CA GLY A 185 -17.16 -6.99 -14.22
C GLY A 185 -16.49 -7.09 -15.60
N ARG A 186 -16.98 -7.95 -16.50
CA ARG A 186 -16.49 -7.98 -17.90
C ARG A 186 -16.61 -6.61 -18.58
N ARG A 187 -17.58 -5.79 -18.17
CA ARG A 187 -17.74 -4.42 -18.64
C ARG A 187 -16.51 -3.55 -18.40
N PHE A 188 -15.70 -3.85 -17.38
CA PHE A 188 -14.52 -3.06 -17.00
C PHE A 188 -13.45 -3.04 -18.10
N ILE A 189 -13.18 -4.18 -18.76
CA ILE A 189 -12.15 -4.30 -19.81
C ILE A 189 -12.64 -5.15 -20.99
N ALA A 190 -12.97 -6.42 -20.73
CA ALA A 190 -13.19 -7.43 -21.77
C ALA A 190 -14.26 -7.03 -22.80
N ASP A 191 -15.40 -6.49 -22.35
CA ASP A 191 -16.47 -6.11 -23.27
C ASP A 191 -16.13 -4.86 -24.11
N ILE A 192 -15.20 -4.02 -23.67
CA ILE A 192 -14.67 -2.92 -24.49
C ILE A 192 -13.79 -3.48 -25.60
N LEU A 193 -12.86 -4.38 -25.26
CA LEU A 193 -11.95 -5.01 -26.22
C LEU A 193 -12.72 -5.83 -27.27
N ASP A 194 -13.81 -6.48 -26.86
CA ASP A 194 -14.75 -7.17 -27.73
C ASP A 194 -15.65 -6.23 -28.57
N ARG A 195 -15.49 -4.90 -28.42
CA ARG A 195 -16.32 -3.87 -29.07
C ARG A 195 -17.82 -4.01 -28.77
N LYS A 196 -18.16 -4.48 -27.57
CA LYS A 196 -19.54 -4.60 -27.07
C LYS A 196 -19.99 -3.37 -26.29
N ALA A 197 -19.05 -2.60 -25.73
CA ALA A 197 -19.29 -1.37 -24.99
C ALA A 197 -18.35 -0.22 -25.41
N PRO A 198 -18.70 1.06 -25.15
CA PRO A 198 -17.77 2.19 -25.29
C PRO A 198 -16.54 2.04 -24.39
N GLY A 199 -15.41 2.58 -24.84
CA GLY A 199 -14.17 2.64 -24.07
C GLY A 199 -14.27 3.55 -22.84
N TYR A 200 -13.24 3.48 -22.02
CA TYR A 200 -13.07 4.33 -20.84
C TYR A 200 -12.48 5.70 -21.22
N PRO A 201 -12.81 6.81 -20.52
CA PRO A 201 -12.23 8.12 -20.83
C PRO A 201 -10.76 8.21 -20.43
N ASP A 202 -9.90 8.71 -21.32
CA ASP A 202 -8.48 8.90 -21.03
C ASP A 202 -7.84 10.04 -21.82
N PRO A 203 -6.70 10.59 -21.35
CA PRO A 203 -5.95 11.62 -22.06
C PRO A 203 -5.47 11.17 -23.42
N ASN A 204 -5.59 12.05 -24.41
CA ASN A 204 -4.89 11.90 -25.68
C ASN A 204 -3.41 12.38 -25.57
N PRO A 205 -2.57 12.12 -26.58
CA PRO A 205 -1.17 12.54 -26.56
C PRO A 205 -0.97 14.05 -26.33
N ASP A 206 -1.80 14.91 -26.91
CA ASP A 206 -1.69 16.37 -26.73
C ASP A 206 -1.92 16.80 -25.26
N CYS A 207 -2.83 16.12 -24.57
CA CYS A 207 -3.05 16.31 -23.13
C CYS A 207 -1.79 15.96 -22.34
N MET A 208 -1.19 14.79 -22.61
CA MET A 208 0.06 14.36 -21.95
C MET A 208 1.22 15.32 -22.23
N GLU A 209 1.37 15.78 -23.46
CA GLU A 209 2.39 16.78 -23.84
C GLU A 209 2.23 18.09 -23.08
N LEU A 210 0.99 18.58 -22.92
CA LEU A 210 0.71 19.77 -22.14
C LEU A 210 1.16 19.58 -20.68
N LEU A 211 0.78 18.47 -20.05
CA LEU A 211 1.13 18.17 -18.66
C LEU A 211 2.65 18.03 -18.46
N GLY A 212 3.34 17.39 -19.41
CA GLY A 212 4.79 17.24 -19.39
C GLY A 212 5.51 18.58 -19.48
N LYS A 213 5.06 19.46 -20.37
CA LYS A 213 5.56 20.84 -20.49
C LYS A 213 5.27 21.70 -19.26
N ARG A 214 4.29 21.33 -18.43
CA ARG A 214 4.01 21.97 -17.13
C ARG A 214 4.83 21.38 -15.97
N GLY A 215 5.61 20.33 -16.23
CA GLY A 215 6.45 19.67 -15.24
C GLY A 215 5.68 18.76 -14.27
N VAL A 216 4.47 18.33 -14.64
CA VAL A 216 3.73 17.29 -13.88
C VAL A 216 4.46 15.96 -14.08
N LEU A 217 4.73 15.24 -12.97
CA LEU A 217 5.48 13.98 -12.98
C LEU A 217 4.67 12.78 -12.48
N ALA A 218 3.47 13.01 -11.97
CA ALA A 218 2.60 11.96 -11.45
C ALA A 218 1.17 12.19 -11.94
N LEU A 219 0.50 11.13 -12.39
CA LEU A 219 -0.89 11.16 -12.82
C LEU A 219 -1.67 9.96 -12.28
N GLY A 220 -2.99 9.99 -12.44
CA GLY A 220 -3.85 8.84 -12.19
C GLY A 220 -5.10 8.88 -13.07
N THR A 221 -5.63 7.71 -13.42
CA THR A 221 -6.92 7.56 -14.11
C THR A 221 -7.74 6.49 -13.40
N ASP A 222 -9.05 6.68 -13.32
CA ASP A 222 -10.00 5.65 -12.86
C ASP A 222 -10.42 4.68 -13.98
N SER A 223 -9.83 4.83 -15.16
CA SER A 223 -9.86 3.90 -16.28
C SER A 223 -8.96 2.69 -16.04
N ALA A 224 -9.21 1.60 -16.77
CA ALA A 224 -8.43 0.36 -16.62
C ALA A 224 -7.01 0.42 -17.22
N SER A 225 -6.74 1.42 -18.06
CA SER A 225 -5.41 1.82 -18.51
C SER A 225 -5.41 3.34 -18.73
N MET A 226 -4.28 3.94 -19.04
CA MET A 226 -3.99 5.32 -19.44
C MET A 226 -3.69 5.33 -20.94
N GLY A 227 -4.62 4.78 -21.71
CA GLY A 227 -4.36 4.39 -23.09
C GLY A 227 -5.64 4.33 -23.91
N PRO A 228 -6.05 5.43 -24.57
CA PRO A 228 -7.31 5.45 -25.29
C PRO A 228 -7.32 4.43 -26.43
N LEU A 229 -8.36 3.59 -26.42
CA LEU A 229 -8.64 2.61 -27.47
C LEU A 229 -9.24 3.28 -28.74
N PRO A 230 -8.99 2.73 -29.93
CA PRO A 230 -8.27 1.46 -30.16
C PRO A 230 -6.76 1.60 -30.41
N ASP A 231 -6.27 2.79 -30.74
CA ASP A 231 -4.96 2.99 -31.38
C ASP A 231 -4.07 4.04 -30.70
N LEU A 232 -4.53 4.66 -29.61
CA LEU A 232 -3.79 5.71 -28.89
C LEU A 232 -3.13 5.22 -27.60
N ALA A 233 -3.18 3.92 -27.29
CA ALA A 233 -2.53 3.36 -26.10
C ALA A 233 -1.04 3.72 -26.05
N GLU A 234 -0.21 3.17 -26.95
CA GLU A 234 1.22 3.45 -26.96
C GLU A 234 1.56 4.95 -27.19
N PRO A 235 0.91 5.66 -28.14
CA PRO A 235 1.19 7.09 -28.35
C PRO A 235 0.98 7.93 -27.09
N THR A 236 -0.06 7.64 -26.31
CA THR A 236 -0.36 8.34 -25.05
C THR A 236 0.68 8.00 -23.98
N HIS A 237 1.04 6.72 -23.86
CA HIS A 237 2.07 6.29 -22.91
C HIS A 237 3.39 7.00 -23.20
N TYR A 238 3.87 6.95 -24.45
CA TYR A 238 5.14 7.62 -24.80
C TYR A 238 5.08 9.14 -24.60
N ALA A 239 3.97 9.79 -24.95
CA ALA A 239 3.81 11.25 -24.83
C ALA A 239 4.01 11.75 -23.39
N GLY A 240 3.59 10.97 -22.39
CA GLY A 240 3.81 11.29 -20.98
C GLY A 240 5.13 10.76 -20.43
N LEU A 241 5.40 9.46 -20.59
CA LEU A 241 6.55 8.77 -19.98
C LEU A 241 7.90 9.34 -20.40
N LYS A 242 8.01 9.92 -21.60
CA LYS A 242 9.25 10.58 -22.06
C LYS A 242 9.65 11.81 -21.24
N TYR A 243 8.73 12.39 -20.46
CA TYR A 243 9.01 13.48 -19.52
C TYR A 243 9.38 12.96 -18.12
N GLY A 244 9.41 11.63 -17.94
CA GLY A 244 9.68 10.99 -16.65
C GLY A 244 8.44 10.86 -15.79
N MET A 245 7.24 10.97 -16.36
CA MET A 245 5.99 10.75 -15.64
C MET A 245 5.90 9.32 -15.13
N ILE A 246 5.19 9.14 -14.03
CA ILE A 246 4.66 7.87 -13.56
C ILE A 246 3.15 8.02 -13.38
N TRP A 247 2.37 6.96 -13.48
CA TRP A 247 0.93 7.09 -13.23
C TRP A 247 0.25 5.85 -12.73
N THR A 248 -0.84 6.10 -12.01
CA THR A 248 -1.77 5.08 -11.56
C THR A 248 -2.84 4.80 -12.62
N GLU A 249 -3.02 3.53 -12.96
CA GLU A 249 -4.18 3.05 -13.70
C GLU A 249 -5.08 2.22 -12.77
N GLY A 250 -6.38 2.23 -13.02
CA GLY A 250 -7.36 1.56 -12.18
C GLY A 250 -7.48 2.21 -10.79
N ALA A 251 -7.44 3.54 -10.69
CA ALA A 251 -7.83 4.22 -9.44
C ALA A 251 -9.35 4.10 -9.21
N THR A 252 -9.82 4.26 -7.97
CA THR A 252 -11.25 4.26 -7.60
C THR A 252 -11.51 5.30 -6.51
N ASN A 253 -12.78 5.60 -6.20
CA ASN A 253 -13.17 6.56 -5.16
C ASN A 253 -12.57 7.96 -5.33
N LEU A 254 -12.21 8.37 -6.55
CA LEU A 254 -11.68 9.72 -6.81
C LEU A 254 -12.70 10.81 -6.48
N GLY A 255 -13.99 10.45 -6.43
CA GLY A 255 -15.06 11.35 -6.05
C GLY A 255 -15.12 11.77 -4.59
N GLU A 256 -14.32 11.14 -3.72
CA GLU A 256 -14.18 11.53 -2.33
C GLU A 256 -13.22 12.70 -2.10
N LEU A 257 -12.50 13.12 -3.15
CA LEU A 257 -11.49 14.17 -3.07
C LEU A 257 -12.07 15.56 -3.40
N PRO A 258 -11.54 16.63 -2.78
CA PRO A 258 -11.67 17.98 -3.32
C PRO A 258 -10.96 18.11 -4.66
N LEU A 259 -11.21 19.22 -5.37
CA LEU A 259 -10.48 19.53 -6.60
C LEU A 259 -8.95 19.67 -6.38
N THR A 260 -8.54 20.21 -5.23
CA THR A 260 -7.12 20.38 -4.84
C THR A 260 -6.94 20.28 -3.32
N GLY A 261 -5.70 20.12 -2.86
CA GLY A 261 -5.31 20.24 -1.45
C GLY A 261 -5.15 18.92 -0.67
N SER A 262 -5.64 17.80 -1.22
CA SER A 262 -5.30 16.46 -0.69
C SER A 262 -3.89 16.04 -1.12
N PHE A 263 -3.22 15.26 -0.29
CA PHE A 263 -1.99 14.55 -0.67
C PHE A 263 -2.40 13.21 -1.28
N TYR A 264 -1.96 12.92 -2.50
CA TYR A 264 -2.12 11.61 -3.14
C TYR A 264 -0.79 10.85 -3.11
N CYS A 265 -0.83 9.53 -2.96
CA CYS A 265 0.33 8.66 -3.06
C CYS A 265 -0.03 7.29 -3.67
N PHE A 266 0.89 6.72 -4.45
CA PHE A 266 0.87 5.31 -4.86
C PHE A 266 2.10 4.60 -4.31
N LEU A 267 1.91 3.49 -3.60
CA LEU A 267 3.01 2.64 -3.14
C LEU A 267 2.79 1.21 -3.65
N GLY A 268 3.80 0.65 -4.32
CA GLY A 268 3.78 -0.71 -4.85
C GLY A 268 5.12 -1.41 -4.61
N PRO A 269 5.16 -2.76 -4.57
CA PRO A 269 6.37 -3.52 -4.29
C PRO A 269 7.53 -3.15 -5.24
N LYS A 270 8.76 -3.19 -4.73
CA LYS A 270 9.94 -2.65 -5.42
C LYS A 270 10.62 -3.68 -6.33
N HIS A 271 9.92 -4.17 -7.36
CA HIS A 271 10.44 -5.22 -8.26
C HIS A 271 11.67 -4.80 -9.08
N GLU A 272 12.72 -5.65 -9.09
CA GLU A 272 13.95 -5.42 -9.89
C GLU A 272 13.61 -5.33 -11.38
N GLY A 273 13.84 -4.15 -11.96
CA GLY A 273 13.62 -3.92 -13.39
C GLY A 273 12.16 -4.01 -13.81
N GLY A 274 11.21 -3.73 -12.90
CA GLY A 274 9.78 -3.68 -13.23
C GLY A 274 9.46 -2.43 -14.06
N PRO A 275 8.93 -2.56 -15.30
CA PRO A 275 8.43 -1.42 -16.07
C PRO A 275 7.03 -0.96 -15.63
N TYR A 276 6.40 -1.73 -14.74
CA TYR A 276 5.15 -1.46 -14.07
C TYR A 276 5.10 -2.23 -12.74
N SER A 277 4.16 -1.89 -11.87
CA SER A 277 3.98 -2.50 -10.54
C SER A 277 2.53 -2.48 -10.10
N GLU A 278 2.07 -3.56 -9.50
CA GLU A 278 0.86 -3.55 -8.69
C GLU A 278 1.10 -2.69 -7.44
N GLY A 279 0.05 -2.22 -6.80
CA GLY A 279 0.23 -1.46 -5.57
C GLY A 279 -1.06 -1.02 -4.91
N ARG A 280 -0.93 0.00 -4.06
CA ARG A 280 -2.04 0.65 -3.39
C ARG A 280 -1.90 2.16 -3.46
N ALA A 281 -2.92 2.78 -4.05
CA ALA A 281 -3.10 4.22 -4.16
C ALA A 281 -4.00 4.71 -3.04
N PHE A 282 -3.68 5.87 -2.48
CA PHE A 282 -4.49 6.50 -1.46
C PHE A 282 -4.27 8.00 -1.41
N SER A 283 -5.19 8.70 -0.76
CA SER A 283 -5.03 10.11 -0.43
C SER A 283 -5.21 10.38 1.05
N ILE A 284 -4.63 11.48 1.51
CA ILE A 284 -4.88 12.08 2.82
C ILE A 284 -5.51 13.45 2.57
N SER A 285 -6.67 13.69 3.17
CA SER A 285 -7.45 14.92 3.02
C SER A 285 -7.90 15.47 4.37
N GLY A 286 -8.03 16.80 4.50
CA GLY A 286 -8.32 17.45 5.78
C GLY A 286 -7.10 17.60 6.69
N GLY A 287 -7.20 18.50 7.66
CA GLY A 287 -6.10 18.88 8.55
C GLY A 287 -4.86 19.47 7.86
N ASP A 288 -3.75 19.57 8.61
CA ASP A 288 -2.47 20.16 8.13
C ASP A 288 -1.50 19.15 7.51
N LEU A 289 -1.72 17.84 7.74
CA LEU A 289 -0.84 16.78 7.29
C LEU A 289 -0.63 16.77 5.76
N PRO A 290 -1.67 16.87 4.90
CA PRO A 290 -1.49 16.87 3.46
C PRO A 290 -0.50 17.92 2.97
N LYS A 291 -0.60 19.15 3.50
CA LYS A 291 0.30 20.26 3.14
C LYS A 291 1.76 19.93 3.43
N ARG A 292 2.05 19.32 4.58
CA ARG A 292 3.41 18.90 4.95
C ARG A 292 3.96 17.85 3.98
N LEU A 293 3.19 16.81 3.69
CA LEU A 293 3.63 15.71 2.81
C LEU A 293 3.83 16.19 1.37
N ILE A 294 2.93 17.04 0.86
CA ILE A 294 3.06 17.71 -0.44
C ILE A 294 4.37 18.51 -0.50
N GLU A 295 4.68 19.28 0.55
CA GLU A 295 5.94 20.04 0.60
C GLU A 295 7.17 19.13 0.65
N SER A 296 7.13 17.99 1.35
CA SER A 296 8.21 17.00 1.31
C SER A 296 8.45 16.48 -0.11
N CYS A 297 7.40 16.08 -0.83
CA CYS A 297 7.51 15.63 -2.23
C CYS A 297 8.07 16.72 -3.15
N LYS A 298 7.55 17.95 -3.07
CA LYS A 298 8.03 19.10 -3.87
C LYS A 298 9.48 19.43 -3.62
N ASN A 299 9.97 19.23 -2.40
CA ASN A 299 11.36 19.46 -2.05
C ASN A 299 12.23 18.20 -2.17
N LYS A 300 11.71 17.13 -2.77
CA LYS A 300 12.40 15.85 -2.98
C LYS A 300 12.94 15.22 -1.68
N ARG A 301 12.22 15.42 -0.57
CA ARG A 301 12.57 14.90 0.76
C ARG A 301 11.79 13.62 1.04
N ALA A 302 12.35 12.52 0.54
CA ALA A 302 11.78 11.20 0.75
C ALA A 302 12.87 10.14 0.87
N ILE A 303 12.62 9.11 1.65
CA ILE A 303 13.51 7.95 1.82
C ILE A 303 12.70 6.69 1.54
N ASP A 304 13.25 5.81 0.71
CA ASP A 304 12.68 4.50 0.45
C ASP A 304 13.23 3.50 1.45
N LEU A 305 12.32 2.85 2.17
CA LEU A 305 12.65 1.91 3.24
C LEU A 305 12.47 0.45 2.81
N SER A 306 12.13 0.20 1.55
CA SER A 306 11.94 -1.15 1.04
C SER A 306 13.12 -1.66 0.19
N PRO A 307 13.53 -2.92 0.38
CA PRO A 307 14.54 -3.52 -0.46
C PRO A 307 13.98 -3.79 -1.85
N THR A 308 14.86 -3.85 -2.84
CA THR A 308 14.49 -4.31 -4.18
C THR A 308 14.14 -5.79 -4.14
N LEU A 309 12.99 -6.17 -4.70
CA LEU A 309 12.58 -7.55 -4.87
C LEU A 309 13.31 -8.18 -6.07
N SER A 310 14.15 -9.17 -5.81
CA SER A 310 14.94 -9.89 -6.81
C SER A 310 15.08 -11.36 -6.41
N PRO A 311 15.03 -12.32 -7.37
CA PRO A 311 15.28 -13.73 -7.06
C PRO A 311 16.70 -13.99 -6.53
N LYS A 312 17.60 -13.00 -6.63
CA LYS A 312 18.98 -13.07 -6.15
C LYS A 312 19.09 -12.81 -4.65
N LEU A 313 18.04 -12.34 -3.98
CA LEU A 313 18.08 -11.89 -2.58
C LEU A 313 17.24 -12.80 -1.67
N PRO A 314 17.64 -12.99 -0.40
CA PRO A 314 16.95 -13.85 0.57
C PRO A 314 15.72 -13.15 1.19
N LEU A 315 14.72 -12.88 0.35
CA LEU A 315 13.57 -12.00 0.68
C LEU A 315 12.40 -12.71 1.37
N THR A 316 12.44 -14.03 1.46
CA THR A 316 11.38 -14.86 2.08
C THR A 316 12.00 -15.71 3.17
N SER A 317 11.29 -15.87 4.29
CA SER A 317 11.69 -16.83 5.33
C SER A 317 11.80 -18.25 4.73
N PRO A 318 12.92 -18.97 4.96
CA PRO A 318 13.10 -20.33 4.47
C PRO A 318 12.31 -21.37 5.28
N GLY A 319 11.51 -20.93 6.26
CA GLY A 319 10.84 -21.80 7.22
C GLY A 319 11.80 -22.44 8.23
N ILE A 320 11.24 -23.16 9.20
CA ILE A 320 12.01 -23.83 10.25
C ILE A 320 11.94 -25.34 10.04
N GLY A 321 13.11 -25.94 9.74
CA GLY A 321 13.24 -27.37 9.50
C GLY A 321 12.82 -27.80 8.09
N THR A 322 13.10 -29.07 7.78
CA THR A 322 12.84 -29.66 6.46
C THR A 322 11.35 -29.77 6.17
N GLY A 323 10.93 -29.38 4.95
CA GLY A 323 9.53 -29.45 4.52
C GLY A 323 8.66 -28.28 4.98
N ASN A 324 9.22 -27.33 5.73
CA ASN A 324 8.53 -26.13 6.22
C ASN A 324 8.85 -24.85 5.43
N HIS A 325 9.52 -24.98 4.29
CA HIS A 325 9.90 -23.86 3.46
C HIS A 325 8.68 -23.11 2.91
N ARG A 326 8.82 -21.79 2.81
CA ARG A 326 7.82 -20.89 2.21
C ARG A 326 8.14 -20.68 0.73
N GLN A 327 7.18 -20.11 0.01
CA GLN A 327 7.34 -19.81 -1.41
C GLN A 327 8.40 -18.71 -1.64
N VAL A 328 9.55 -19.08 -2.21
CA VAL A 328 10.57 -18.10 -2.60
C VAL A 328 10.06 -17.11 -3.65
N TYR A 329 10.64 -15.92 -3.70
CA TYR A 329 10.33 -14.93 -4.73
C TYR A 329 10.87 -15.38 -6.10
N LEU A 330 9.96 -15.71 -7.01
CA LEU A 330 10.27 -16.06 -8.40
C LEU A 330 9.81 -14.96 -9.35
N LYS A 331 10.59 -14.76 -10.42
CA LYS A 331 10.28 -13.89 -11.55
C LYS A 331 10.21 -14.74 -12.81
N PHE A 332 9.16 -14.58 -13.62
CA PHE A 332 8.99 -15.29 -14.88
C PHE A 332 8.55 -14.33 -15.99
N ASP A 333 8.93 -14.65 -17.22
CA ASP A 333 8.64 -13.86 -18.41
C ASP A 333 7.39 -14.41 -19.11
N PHE A 334 6.48 -13.52 -19.56
CA PHE A 334 5.25 -13.96 -20.24
C PHE A 334 4.91 -13.24 -21.55
N LEU A 335 5.42 -12.03 -21.79
CA LEU A 335 5.19 -11.28 -23.03
C LEU A 335 6.45 -10.50 -23.43
N TYR A 336 6.90 -10.64 -24.66
CA TYR A 336 8.08 -9.90 -25.14
C TYR A 336 7.69 -8.64 -25.93
N ALA A 337 8.11 -7.48 -25.44
CA ALA A 337 7.93 -6.19 -26.11
C ALA A 337 9.11 -5.93 -27.05
N LYS A 338 8.97 -6.30 -28.33
CA LYS A 338 10.05 -6.19 -29.35
C LYS A 338 10.66 -4.79 -29.46
N TYR A 339 9.84 -3.74 -29.41
CA TYR A 339 10.33 -2.35 -29.51
C TYR A 339 11.09 -1.88 -28.27
N LEU A 340 10.85 -2.49 -27.11
CA LEU A 340 11.57 -2.19 -25.87
C LEU A 340 12.74 -3.16 -25.63
N ASP A 341 12.79 -4.26 -26.40
CA ASP A 341 13.70 -5.37 -26.16
C ASP A 341 13.66 -5.80 -24.68
N MET A 342 12.44 -6.09 -24.21
CA MET A 342 12.15 -6.28 -22.81
C MET A 342 11.04 -7.32 -22.65
N TRP A 343 11.17 -8.15 -21.63
CA TRP A 343 10.09 -9.03 -21.21
C TRP A 343 9.20 -8.34 -20.18
N HIS A 344 7.91 -8.54 -20.33
CA HIS A 344 6.92 -8.36 -19.29
C HIS A 344 7.07 -9.51 -18.30
N HIS A 345 7.04 -9.17 -17.03
CA HIS A 345 7.35 -10.07 -15.94
C HIS A 345 6.15 -10.26 -15.02
N GLY A 346 5.94 -11.50 -14.59
CA GLY A 346 5.11 -11.82 -13.45
C GLY A 346 5.95 -12.41 -12.31
N HIS A 347 5.29 -12.58 -11.18
CA HIS A 347 5.88 -12.98 -9.92
C HIS A 347 5.08 -14.12 -9.29
N TYR A 348 5.79 -15.12 -8.78
CA TYR A 348 5.21 -16.12 -7.88
C TYR A 348 5.97 -16.03 -6.57
N MET A 349 5.29 -15.64 -5.50
CA MET A 349 5.94 -15.28 -4.25
C MET A 349 5.07 -15.59 -3.05
N ASP A 350 5.72 -15.82 -1.90
CA ASP A 350 5.07 -15.71 -0.61
C ASP A 350 4.59 -14.27 -0.40
N ALA A 351 3.43 -14.14 0.24
CA ALA A 351 2.78 -12.86 0.48
C ALA A 351 3.60 -11.93 1.41
N MET A 352 4.53 -12.48 2.18
CA MET A 352 5.50 -11.79 3.04
C MET A 352 6.89 -11.62 2.41
N ALA A 353 7.03 -11.77 1.08
CA ALA A 353 8.31 -11.54 0.42
C ALA A 353 8.69 -10.03 0.42
N GLY A 354 9.88 -9.70 0.92
CA GLY A 354 10.35 -8.31 1.04
C GLY A 354 9.59 -7.51 2.11
N THR A 355 9.49 -6.18 1.94
CA THR A 355 8.71 -5.36 2.88
C THR A 355 7.23 -5.72 2.79
N HIS A 356 6.64 -6.07 3.93
CA HIS A 356 5.28 -6.58 3.98
C HIS A 356 4.56 -6.21 5.27
N LEU A 357 3.24 -6.31 5.21
CA LEU A 357 2.32 -6.15 6.32
C LEU A 357 2.14 -7.46 7.08
N VAL A 358 2.15 -7.38 8.40
CA VAL A 358 1.66 -8.43 9.29
C VAL A 358 0.31 -7.99 9.87
N PRO A 359 -0.82 -8.41 9.27
CA PRO A 359 -2.15 -8.08 9.77
C PRO A 359 -2.53 -8.97 10.97
N PRO A 360 -3.53 -8.60 11.80
CA PRO A 360 -3.94 -9.43 12.93
C PRO A 360 -4.35 -10.86 12.56
N ALA A 361 -4.96 -11.06 11.39
CA ALA A 361 -5.34 -12.40 10.90
C ALA A 361 -4.13 -13.28 10.52
N TYR A 362 -2.89 -12.78 10.52
CA TYR A 362 -1.70 -13.61 10.30
C TYR A 362 -1.56 -14.72 11.35
N SER A 363 -1.73 -14.36 12.63
CA SER A 363 -1.50 -15.23 13.80
C SER A 363 -2.78 -15.54 14.59
N LEU A 364 -3.91 -14.97 14.19
CA LEU A 364 -5.21 -15.20 14.81
C LEU A 364 -6.15 -15.93 13.83
N PRO A 365 -6.89 -16.96 14.27
CA PRO A 365 -7.96 -17.58 13.52
C PRO A 365 -9.11 -16.59 13.35
N ASP A 366 -9.99 -16.88 12.41
CA ASP A 366 -11.12 -16.04 12.04
C ASP A 366 -12.33 -16.15 13.01
N THR A 367 -12.34 -17.17 13.88
CA THR A 367 -13.36 -17.39 14.91
C THR A 367 -12.73 -17.65 16.28
N ASP A 368 -13.54 -17.53 17.33
CA ASP A 368 -13.16 -17.89 18.70
C ASP A 368 -13.25 -19.39 18.99
N GLU A 369 -13.52 -20.23 17.97
CA GLU A 369 -13.57 -21.67 18.14
C GLU A 369 -12.20 -22.23 18.54
N PRO A 370 -12.16 -23.29 19.36
CA PRO A 370 -10.90 -23.94 19.71
C PRO A 370 -10.16 -24.42 18.47
N VAL A 371 -8.92 -23.96 18.31
CA VAL A 371 -8.02 -24.41 17.24
C VAL A 371 -7.32 -25.69 17.67
N GLY A 372 -7.35 -26.71 16.83
CA GLY A 372 -6.60 -27.95 17.03
C GLY A 372 -5.10 -27.79 16.74
N TYR A 373 -4.39 -27.01 17.56
CA TYR A 373 -2.94 -26.88 17.44
C TYR A 373 -2.20 -28.18 17.85
N GLU A 374 -0.99 -28.36 17.33
CA GLU A 374 -0.04 -29.35 17.84
C GLU A 374 0.21 -29.17 19.35
N PRO A 375 0.54 -30.26 20.10
CA PRO A 375 0.70 -30.20 21.57
C PRO A 375 1.65 -29.10 22.06
N GLU A 376 2.74 -28.87 21.34
CA GLU A 376 3.73 -27.86 21.71
C GLU A 376 3.15 -26.44 21.64
N VAL A 377 2.50 -26.09 20.53
CA VAL A 377 1.85 -24.79 20.31
C VAL A 377 0.68 -24.60 21.28
N ARG A 378 -0.06 -25.67 21.64
CA ARG A 378 -1.07 -25.62 22.71
C ARG A 378 -0.46 -25.22 24.06
N GLY A 379 0.67 -25.82 24.42
CA GLY A 379 1.39 -25.45 25.64
C GLY A 379 1.88 -23.99 25.62
N TRP A 380 2.31 -23.48 24.46
CA TRP A 380 2.66 -22.07 24.30
C TRP A 380 1.44 -21.16 24.45
N LEU A 381 0.30 -21.55 23.89
CA LEU A 381 -0.96 -20.81 24.00
C LEU A 381 -1.41 -20.72 25.46
N GLU A 382 -1.39 -21.82 26.20
CA GLU A 382 -1.73 -21.82 27.63
C GLU A 382 -0.83 -20.87 28.43
N GLN A 383 0.48 -20.87 28.15
CA GLN A 383 1.43 -19.95 28.79
C GLN A 383 1.16 -18.49 28.42
N TYR A 384 0.87 -18.23 27.13
CA TYR A 384 0.52 -16.90 26.64
C TYR A 384 -0.74 -16.40 27.32
N GLU A 385 -1.82 -17.17 27.31
CA GLU A 385 -3.12 -16.74 27.83
C GLU A 385 -3.11 -16.56 29.34
N LYS A 386 -2.32 -17.37 30.06
CA LYS A 386 -2.08 -17.19 31.49
C LYS A 386 -1.45 -15.83 31.83
N LYS A 387 -0.57 -15.30 30.97
CA LYS A 387 0.16 -14.05 31.23
C LYS A 387 -0.51 -12.83 30.61
N TYR A 388 -0.99 -12.93 29.38
CA TYR A 388 -1.40 -11.78 28.55
C TYR A 388 -2.91 -11.70 28.29
N GLY A 389 -3.68 -12.67 28.78
CA GLY A 389 -5.11 -12.81 28.49
C GLY A 389 -5.38 -13.59 27.20
N LYS A 390 -6.67 -13.80 26.90
CA LYS A 390 -7.13 -14.61 25.76
C LYS A 390 -6.48 -14.15 24.44
N ARG A 391 -6.02 -15.09 23.63
CA ARG A 391 -5.45 -14.82 22.29
C ARG A 391 -6.49 -14.22 21.32
N GLY A 392 -7.75 -14.64 21.42
CA GLY A 392 -8.87 -14.08 20.64
C GLY A 392 -8.94 -14.56 19.18
N SER A 393 -9.59 -13.78 18.31
CA SER A 393 -9.75 -14.07 16.88
C SER A 393 -9.69 -12.76 16.09
N SER A 394 -9.40 -12.83 14.79
CA SER A 394 -9.48 -11.65 13.93
C SER A 394 -9.75 -12.01 12.48
N LYS A 395 -10.62 -11.22 11.84
CA LYS A 395 -10.90 -11.26 10.39
C LYS A 395 -10.20 -10.14 9.62
N ILE A 396 -9.34 -9.37 10.29
CA ILE A 396 -8.60 -8.25 9.70
C ILE A 396 -7.43 -8.82 8.91
N THR A 397 -7.67 -9.06 7.63
CA THR A 397 -6.71 -9.42 6.58
C THR A 397 -6.14 -8.15 5.93
N THR A 398 -5.09 -8.28 5.11
CA THR A 398 -4.34 -7.16 4.51
C THR A 398 -5.22 -6.06 3.90
N GLU A 399 -6.24 -6.42 3.12
CA GLU A 399 -7.11 -5.44 2.46
C GLU A 399 -7.98 -4.64 3.43
N LYS A 400 -8.22 -5.18 4.62
CA LYS A 400 -9.08 -4.61 5.68
C LYS A 400 -8.31 -3.79 6.70
N VAL A 401 -6.98 -3.83 6.69
CA VAL A 401 -6.17 -2.95 7.55
C VAL A 401 -6.36 -1.50 7.07
N PRO A 402 -6.83 -0.59 7.95
CA PRO A 402 -6.92 0.83 7.61
C PRO A 402 -5.54 1.44 7.30
N LEU A 403 -5.47 2.31 6.30
CA LEU A 403 -4.19 2.90 5.84
C LEU A 403 -3.54 3.82 6.88
N ASP A 404 -4.34 4.41 7.77
CA ASP A 404 -3.88 5.20 8.92
C ASP A 404 -3.22 4.33 9.99
N TRP A 405 -3.48 3.02 10.02
CA TRP A 405 -2.78 2.13 10.97
C TRP A 405 -1.32 1.94 10.60
N THR A 406 -0.96 2.03 9.31
CA THR A 406 0.40 1.85 8.79
C THR A 406 1.06 3.17 8.39
N SER A 407 0.57 4.29 8.91
CA SER A 407 1.07 5.63 8.62
C SER A 407 1.13 6.47 9.90
N GLY A 408 2.18 7.27 10.08
CA GLY A 408 2.33 8.09 11.29
C GLY A 408 3.71 8.72 11.45
N GLU A 409 3.91 9.48 12.53
CA GLU A 409 5.24 10.01 12.85
C GLU A 409 6.21 8.85 13.12
N ALA A 410 7.35 8.85 12.43
CA ALA A 410 8.36 7.79 12.56
C ALA A 410 9.16 7.96 13.85
N ARG A 411 9.10 6.97 14.74
CA ARG A 411 9.86 6.91 15.99
C ARG A 411 10.88 5.78 15.92
N VAL A 412 12.08 6.10 15.45
CA VAL A 412 13.18 5.13 15.34
C VAL A 412 13.80 4.89 16.70
N ILE A 413 13.71 3.66 17.18
CA ILE A 413 14.35 3.17 18.40
C ILE A 413 15.57 2.35 17.99
N ASP A 414 16.77 2.93 18.16
CA ASP A 414 18.03 2.25 17.89
C ASP A 414 18.31 1.21 18.97
N ILE A 415 18.32 -0.05 18.55
CA ILE A 415 18.56 -1.22 19.41
C ILE A 415 19.76 -2.03 18.92
N ARG A 416 20.60 -1.48 18.03
CA ARG A 416 21.81 -2.14 17.51
C ARG A 416 22.78 -2.54 18.62
N THR A 417 22.71 -1.88 19.78
CA THR A 417 23.48 -2.24 20.97
C THR A 417 23.18 -3.65 21.51
N LEU A 418 22.07 -4.27 21.09
CA LEU A 418 21.70 -5.65 21.43
C LEU A 418 22.43 -6.70 20.58
N VAL A 419 22.99 -6.32 19.44
CA VAL A 419 23.72 -7.24 18.56
C VAL A 419 25.00 -7.71 19.27
N GLY A 420 25.23 -9.03 19.23
CA GLY A 420 26.33 -9.75 19.85
C GLY A 420 26.18 -9.98 21.36
N LYS A 421 24.96 -9.93 21.91
CA LYS A 421 24.72 -10.03 23.36
C LYS A 421 24.25 -11.39 23.85
N THR A 422 23.71 -12.23 22.97
CA THR A 422 23.41 -13.63 23.30
C THR A 422 24.69 -14.46 23.38
N LYS A 423 24.64 -15.60 24.08
CA LYS A 423 25.79 -16.51 24.17
C LYS A 423 25.66 -17.59 23.11
N GLN A 424 26.78 -17.93 22.47
CA GLN A 424 26.81 -18.95 21.42
C GLN A 424 26.25 -20.32 21.84
N GLN A 425 26.43 -20.71 23.10
CA GLN A 425 25.88 -21.95 23.67
C GLN A 425 24.34 -21.99 23.73
N ASP A 426 23.70 -20.82 23.69
CA ASP A 426 22.25 -20.66 23.78
C ASP A 426 21.64 -20.52 22.37
N TRP A 427 22.44 -20.56 21.30
CA TRP A 427 21.95 -20.44 19.93
C TRP A 427 21.21 -21.70 19.45
N PRO A 428 20.14 -21.56 18.65
CA PRO A 428 19.58 -20.32 18.10
C PRO A 428 18.86 -19.46 19.16
N ALA A 429 19.24 -18.19 19.28
CA ALA A 429 18.61 -17.22 20.18
C ALA A 429 18.67 -15.81 19.57
N SER A 430 17.60 -15.04 19.75
CA SER A 430 17.51 -13.63 19.38
C SER A 430 17.70 -12.73 20.60
N PRO A 431 18.42 -11.61 20.51
CA PRO A 431 18.37 -10.57 21.52
C PRO A 431 16.95 -10.02 21.66
N GLU A 432 16.42 -10.00 22.88
CA GLU A 432 15.04 -9.53 23.08
C GLU A 432 14.98 -8.01 23.27
N ILE A 433 14.12 -7.35 22.51
CA ILE A 433 13.77 -5.94 22.72
C ILE A 433 12.70 -5.89 23.83
N THR A 434 13.11 -5.39 25.00
CA THR A 434 12.28 -5.30 26.20
C THR A 434 11.60 -3.94 26.35
N VAL A 435 10.66 -3.85 27.30
CA VAL A 435 10.05 -2.59 27.74
C VAL A 435 11.09 -1.57 28.20
N GLU A 436 12.16 -2.02 28.86
CA GLU A 436 13.22 -1.14 29.34
C GLU A 436 13.91 -0.42 28.18
N HIS A 437 14.20 -1.09 27.07
CA HIS A 437 14.79 -0.44 25.90
C HIS A 437 13.91 0.69 25.34
N ILE A 438 12.59 0.46 25.28
CA ILE A 438 11.62 1.48 24.83
C ILE A 438 11.56 2.64 25.83
N GLN A 439 11.53 2.35 27.12
CA GLN A 439 11.56 3.39 28.16
C GLN A 439 12.87 4.20 28.14
N ASN A 440 13.99 3.57 27.82
CA ASN A 440 15.28 4.23 27.68
C ASN A 440 15.25 5.24 26.52
N TYR A 441 14.65 4.85 25.39
CA TYR A 441 14.40 5.76 24.27
C TYR A 441 13.49 6.94 24.65
N GLU A 442 12.40 6.69 25.37
CA GLU A 442 11.50 7.75 25.83
C GLU A 442 12.19 8.72 26.81
N ARG A 443 13.19 8.27 27.58
CA ARG A 443 13.96 9.17 28.46
C ARG A 443 14.94 10.07 27.70
N GLY A 444 15.44 9.62 26.56
CA GLY A 444 16.36 10.39 25.70
C GLY A 444 15.66 11.28 24.68
N THR A 445 14.35 11.11 24.47
CA THR A 445 13.57 11.79 23.43
C THR A 445 12.22 12.27 23.98
N ASN A 446 11.29 12.69 23.11
CA ASN A 446 9.91 12.92 23.53
C ASN A 446 9.21 11.57 23.77
N LYS A 447 8.26 11.51 24.70
CA LYS A 447 7.42 10.31 24.90
C LYS A 447 6.73 9.91 23.59
N LEU A 448 6.52 8.61 23.41
CA LEU A 448 5.72 8.09 22.30
C LEU A 448 4.29 8.62 22.41
N GLN A 449 3.70 8.98 21.27
CA GLN A 449 2.33 9.49 21.17
C GLN A 449 1.42 8.49 20.48
N VAL A 450 0.10 8.64 20.69
CA VAL A 450 -0.91 7.88 19.96
C VAL A 450 -0.75 8.13 18.47
N GLY A 451 -0.74 7.06 17.66
CA GLY A 451 -0.57 7.16 16.21
C GLY A 451 0.89 7.29 15.73
N ASP A 452 1.88 7.35 16.62
CA ASP A 452 3.29 7.18 16.23
C ASP A 452 3.49 5.77 15.62
N VAL A 453 4.40 5.67 14.64
CA VAL A 453 4.91 4.39 14.12
C VAL A 453 6.26 4.13 14.77
N VAL A 454 6.35 3.07 15.58
CA VAL A 454 7.62 2.68 16.24
C VAL A 454 8.42 1.80 15.30
N ILE A 455 9.65 2.21 14.98
CA ILE A 455 10.55 1.48 14.07
C ILE A 455 11.77 1.03 14.87
N PHE A 456 11.98 -0.28 14.99
CA PHE A 456 13.19 -0.82 15.60
C PHE A 456 14.32 -0.88 14.58
N GLN A 457 15.43 -0.21 14.88
CA GLN A 457 16.64 -0.28 14.08
C GLN A 457 17.60 -1.31 14.70
N THR A 458 17.63 -2.49 14.09
CA THR A 458 18.49 -3.65 14.36
C THR A 458 19.79 -3.62 13.57
N GLY A 459 19.81 -2.99 12.39
CA GLY A 459 20.90 -3.07 11.43
C GLY A 459 21.07 -4.46 10.78
N HIS A 460 20.12 -5.38 10.95
CA HIS A 460 20.25 -6.75 10.45
C HIS A 460 20.19 -6.79 8.92
N ASN A 461 19.16 -6.19 8.32
CA ASN A 461 18.99 -6.23 6.86
C ASN A 461 20.11 -5.49 6.14
N ASP A 462 20.54 -4.32 6.64
CA ASP A 462 21.68 -3.58 6.06
C ASP A 462 22.97 -4.42 6.03
N LYS A 463 23.16 -5.30 7.01
CA LYS A 463 24.35 -6.16 7.10
C LYS A 463 24.23 -7.45 6.29
N HIS A 464 23.04 -8.04 6.24
CA HIS A 464 22.83 -9.43 5.82
C HIS A 464 21.99 -9.61 4.55
N LEU A 465 21.23 -8.61 4.10
CA LEU A 465 20.47 -8.67 2.87
C LEU A 465 21.41 -8.54 1.64
N LYS A 466 22.02 -9.65 1.29
CA LYS A 466 23.02 -9.79 0.22
C LYS A 466 22.64 -10.93 -0.70
N PRO A 467 23.11 -10.93 -1.95
CA PRO A 467 22.90 -12.07 -2.83
C PRO A 467 23.78 -13.26 -2.44
N GLU A 468 23.44 -14.43 -2.97
CA GLU A 468 24.30 -15.61 -2.89
C GLU A 468 25.72 -15.28 -3.41
N PRO A 469 26.78 -15.84 -2.80
CA PRO A 469 26.77 -16.80 -1.69
C PRO A 469 26.84 -16.15 -0.29
N ALA A 470 26.60 -14.83 -0.16
CA ALA A 470 26.78 -14.07 1.09
C ALA A 470 25.46 -13.79 1.84
N ASP A 471 24.41 -14.54 1.52
CA ASP A 471 23.02 -14.38 1.94
C ASP A 471 22.66 -15.16 3.20
N SER A 472 23.46 -16.18 3.57
CA SER A 472 23.17 -17.11 4.68
C SER A 472 22.93 -16.43 6.02
N GLY A 473 23.60 -15.31 6.28
CA GLY A 473 23.45 -14.55 7.52
C GLY A 473 22.08 -13.88 7.69
N MET A 474 21.29 -13.77 6.62
CA MET A 474 19.94 -13.18 6.70
C MET A 474 19.00 -14.07 7.51
N TRP A 475 18.97 -15.37 7.19
CA TRP A 475 18.02 -16.34 7.74
C TRP A 475 18.70 -17.63 8.18
N LEU A 476 19.47 -18.26 7.29
CA LEU A 476 19.91 -19.65 7.44
C LEU A 476 20.87 -19.86 8.62
N ASP A 477 21.88 -19.01 8.77
CA ASP A 477 22.85 -19.14 9.87
C ASP A 477 22.20 -18.85 11.23
N PRO A 478 21.38 -17.79 11.39
CA PRO A 478 20.59 -17.58 12.61
C PRO A 478 19.64 -18.74 12.95
N LEU A 479 18.81 -19.19 12.01
CA LEU A 479 17.81 -20.23 12.26
C LEU A 479 18.43 -21.60 12.53
N SER A 480 19.63 -21.87 11.99
CA SER A 480 20.38 -23.10 12.28
C SER A 480 21.28 -23.02 13.51
N GLY A 481 21.28 -21.88 14.23
CA GLY A 481 22.10 -21.66 15.42
C GLY A 481 23.60 -21.49 15.16
N LYS A 482 24.00 -21.23 13.91
CA LYS A 482 25.40 -20.92 13.55
C LYS A 482 25.76 -19.45 13.81
N ALA A 483 24.75 -18.59 13.89
CA ALA A 483 24.87 -17.19 14.23
C ALA A 483 23.77 -16.80 15.23
N GLU A 484 23.95 -15.65 15.88
CA GLU A 484 22.92 -15.01 16.68
C GLU A 484 21.72 -14.60 15.79
N GLY A 485 20.51 -14.67 16.35
CA GLY A 485 19.29 -14.12 15.75
C GLY A 485 19.28 -12.60 15.68
N TRP A 486 18.43 -12.04 14.83
CA TRP A 486 18.19 -10.59 14.87
C TRP A 486 17.49 -10.20 16.17
N PRO A 487 17.73 -8.97 16.68
CA PRO A 487 16.93 -8.44 17.77
C PRO A 487 15.44 -8.39 17.42
N ALA A 488 14.59 -8.87 18.32
CA ALA A 488 13.14 -8.99 18.10
C ALA A 488 12.36 -8.53 19.34
N PRO A 489 11.22 -7.84 19.20
CA PRO A 489 10.38 -7.47 20.32
C PRO A 489 9.76 -8.67 21.02
N GLY A 490 9.81 -8.68 22.34
CA GLY A 490 9.05 -9.63 23.15
C GLY A 490 7.57 -9.22 23.28
N PRO A 491 6.65 -10.14 23.64
CA PRO A 491 5.24 -9.84 23.88
C PRO A 491 5.01 -8.73 24.92
N ASP A 492 5.85 -8.60 25.95
CA ASP A 492 5.75 -7.50 26.93
C ASP A 492 5.98 -6.12 26.28
N ALA A 493 6.89 -6.03 25.31
CA ALA A 493 7.14 -4.79 24.56
C ALA A 493 5.93 -4.42 23.69
N ILE A 494 5.28 -5.41 23.07
CA ILE A 494 4.05 -5.19 22.29
C ILE A 494 2.91 -4.68 23.18
N VAL A 495 2.71 -5.30 24.35
CA VAL A 495 1.71 -4.86 25.34
C VAL A 495 1.96 -3.41 25.74
N TYR A 496 3.21 -3.07 26.08
CA TYR A 496 3.59 -1.72 26.46
C TYR A 496 3.33 -0.68 25.37
N LEU A 497 3.70 -0.99 24.12
CA LEU A 497 3.45 -0.09 22.98
C LEU A 497 1.96 0.09 22.72
N LYS A 498 1.14 -0.96 22.87
CA LYS A 498 -0.32 -0.84 22.79
C LYS A 498 -0.87 0.12 23.83
N GLU A 499 -0.40 0.03 25.08
CA GLU A 499 -0.83 0.91 26.18
C GLU A 499 -0.53 2.40 25.89
N LYS A 500 0.45 2.68 25.03
CA LYS A 500 0.76 4.04 24.52
C LYS A 500 -0.11 4.48 23.35
N GLY A 501 -0.99 3.62 22.84
CA GLY A 501 -1.82 3.88 21.67
C GLY A 501 -1.09 3.69 20.32
N ILE A 502 0.05 2.98 20.31
CA ILE A 502 0.72 2.61 19.06
C ILE A 502 -0.11 1.56 18.32
N ARG A 503 -0.28 1.75 17.01
CA ARG A 503 -0.99 0.81 16.12
C ARG A 503 -0.04 0.04 15.20
N CYS A 504 1.10 0.60 14.83
CA CYS A 504 2.08 -0.04 13.96
C CYS A 504 3.48 -0.06 14.57
N ILE A 505 4.10 -1.24 14.48
CA ILE A 505 5.50 -1.47 14.78
C ILE A 505 6.18 -1.90 13.50
N ALA A 506 7.38 -1.41 13.24
CA ALA A 506 8.17 -1.81 12.09
C ALA A 506 9.61 -2.18 12.49
N SER A 507 10.33 -2.89 11.62
CA SER A 507 11.70 -3.32 11.88
C SER A 507 12.52 -3.44 10.59
N ASP A 508 13.80 -3.09 10.65
CA ASP A 508 14.82 -3.43 9.63
C ASP A 508 15.44 -4.82 9.83
N ALA A 509 14.67 -5.72 10.44
CA ALA A 509 14.95 -7.14 10.55
C ALA A 509 14.13 -7.94 9.53
N PRO A 510 14.43 -9.24 9.35
CA PRO A 510 13.68 -10.09 8.44
C PRO A 510 12.21 -10.24 8.87
N ASP A 511 11.99 -10.36 10.18
CA ASP A 511 10.68 -10.43 10.83
C ASP A 511 10.72 -9.88 12.27
N LEU A 512 9.56 -9.70 12.91
CA LEU A 512 9.43 -9.28 14.32
C LEU A 512 9.52 -10.45 15.31
N GLY A 513 9.54 -11.70 14.84
CA GLY A 513 9.44 -12.89 15.68
C GLY A 513 10.77 -13.32 16.30
N GLY A 514 11.88 -13.08 15.60
CA GLY A 514 13.17 -13.64 15.98
C GLY A 514 13.25 -15.15 15.69
N VAL A 515 14.34 -15.80 16.14
CA VAL A 515 14.61 -17.20 15.77
C VAL A 515 13.98 -18.24 16.71
N ASP A 516 13.52 -17.85 17.91
CA ASP A 516 12.82 -18.74 18.86
C ASP A 516 11.33 -18.84 18.46
N PRO A 517 10.83 -20.01 18.01
CA PRO A 517 9.45 -20.15 17.52
C PRO A 517 8.39 -19.82 18.57
N ARG A 518 8.63 -20.14 19.84
CA ARG A 518 7.70 -19.86 20.93
C ARG A 518 7.65 -18.36 21.19
N ARG A 519 8.80 -17.67 21.27
CA ARG A 519 8.82 -16.21 21.47
C ARG A 519 8.20 -15.50 20.27
N ALA A 520 8.53 -15.90 19.05
CA ALA A 520 7.94 -15.37 17.83
C ALA A 520 6.41 -15.47 17.86
N GLN A 521 5.88 -16.66 18.15
CA GLN A 521 4.44 -16.89 18.20
C GLN A 521 3.75 -16.01 19.25
N MET A 522 4.33 -15.89 20.44
CA MET A 522 3.79 -15.03 21.50
C MET A 522 3.81 -13.55 21.11
N THR A 523 4.84 -13.09 20.41
CA THR A 523 4.92 -11.73 19.88
C THR A 523 3.82 -11.47 18.85
N TYR A 524 3.61 -12.37 17.90
CA TYR A 524 2.55 -12.22 16.90
C TYR A 524 1.15 -12.36 17.48
N TRP A 525 0.93 -13.22 18.48
CA TRP A 525 -0.34 -13.25 19.22
C TRP A 525 -0.58 -11.95 19.98
N ALA A 526 0.44 -11.40 20.65
CA ALA A 526 0.34 -10.12 21.34
C ALA A 526 -0.02 -8.97 20.40
N LEU A 527 0.59 -8.95 19.21
CA LEU A 527 0.36 -7.95 18.16
C LEU A 527 -1.09 -8.04 17.65
N GLY A 528 -1.49 -9.22 17.18
CA GLY A 528 -2.82 -9.44 16.61
C GLY A 528 -3.94 -9.24 17.62
N SER A 529 -3.81 -9.79 18.83
CA SER A 529 -4.88 -9.73 19.86
C SER A 529 -5.11 -8.33 20.41
N ARG A 530 -4.22 -7.39 20.08
CA ARG A 530 -4.28 -5.97 20.47
C ARG A 530 -4.58 -5.06 19.29
N GLU A 531 -4.98 -5.64 18.15
CA GLU A 531 -5.26 -4.89 16.92
C GLU A 531 -4.10 -3.94 16.56
N MET A 532 -2.88 -4.47 16.62
CA MET A 532 -1.68 -3.83 16.11
C MET A 532 -1.27 -4.55 14.82
N VAL A 533 -0.48 -3.86 14.00
CA VAL A 533 0.10 -4.38 12.76
C VAL A 533 1.62 -4.27 12.77
N GLY A 534 2.25 -5.14 12.00
CA GLY A 534 3.69 -5.14 11.78
C GLY A 534 4.05 -4.69 10.37
N VAL A 535 5.15 -3.96 10.20
CA VAL A 535 5.81 -3.79 8.90
C VAL A 535 7.24 -4.29 8.99
N GLU A 536 7.54 -5.37 8.28
CA GLU A 536 8.80 -6.09 8.40
C GLU A 536 9.70 -5.85 7.18
N MET A 537 10.96 -6.29 7.27
CA MET A 537 11.92 -6.24 6.17
C MET A 537 12.18 -4.82 5.64
N LEU A 538 12.43 -3.86 6.54
CA LEU A 538 12.88 -2.52 6.17
C LEU A 538 14.39 -2.46 5.89
N VAL A 539 14.82 -1.44 5.16
CA VAL A 539 16.22 -1.05 4.91
C VAL A 539 16.34 0.47 5.05
N ASN A 540 17.56 1.01 5.11
CA ASN A 540 17.81 2.46 5.17
C ASN A 540 17.18 3.16 6.40
N VAL A 541 16.84 2.42 7.47
CA VAL A 541 16.24 3.00 8.69
C VAL A 541 17.20 3.99 9.35
N ASP A 542 18.51 3.78 9.20
CA ASP A 542 19.57 4.70 9.67
C ASP A 542 19.53 6.08 9.02
N LYS A 543 18.88 6.22 7.85
CA LYS A 543 18.75 7.48 7.12
C LYS A 543 17.56 8.32 7.57
N ILE A 544 16.64 7.76 8.35
CA ILE A 544 15.43 8.46 8.80
C ILE A 544 15.84 9.62 9.73
N PRO A 545 15.42 10.87 9.44
CA PRO A 545 15.69 11.99 10.33
C PRO A 545 15.05 11.80 11.71
N SER A 546 15.73 12.27 12.75
CA SER A 546 15.26 12.12 14.14
C SER A 546 13.97 12.89 14.48
N LYS A 547 13.54 13.81 13.60
CA LYS A 547 12.32 14.62 13.73
C LYS A 547 11.72 14.91 12.36
N GLY A 548 10.40 15.06 12.30
CA GLY A 548 9.67 15.51 11.10
C GLY A 548 9.43 14.43 10.05
N ALA A 549 9.96 13.21 10.26
CA ALA A 549 9.74 12.06 9.40
C ALA A 549 8.33 11.47 9.59
N TYR A 550 7.54 11.43 8.52
CA TYR A 550 6.25 10.74 8.47
C TYR A 550 6.41 9.44 7.68
N PHE A 551 6.18 8.31 8.35
CA PHE A 551 6.21 6.98 7.75
C PHE A 551 4.90 6.70 6.99
N LEU A 552 5.03 6.15 5.79
CA LEU A 552 3.93 5.69 4.96
C LEU A 552 4.24 4.28 4.48
N PHE A 553 3.35 3.33 4.76
CA PHE A 553 3.37 2.01 4.15
C PHE A 553 1.99 1.65 3.62
N ALA A 554 1.95 1.09 2.42
CA ALA A 554 0.73 0.50 1.88
C ALA A 554 1.02 -0.87 1.27
N ALA A 555 0.25 -1.86 1.71
CA ALA A 555 0.27 -3.20 1.14
C ALA A 555 -0.75 -3.32 0.01
N VAL A 556 -0.43 -4.14 -0.99
CA VAL A 556 -1.31 -4.45 -2.12
C VAL A 556 -2.67 -4.95 -1.60
N LYS A 557 -3.78 -4.45 -2.17
CA LYS A 557 -5.15 -4.69 -1.69
C LYS A 557 -5.72 -6.05 -2.13
N VAL A 558 -5.04 -7.13 -1.74
CA VAL A 558 -5.44 -8.51 -2.04
C VAL A 558 -6.43 -9.03 -1.00
N ARG A 559 -7.60 -9.50 -1.46
CA ARG A 559 -8.64 -10.05 -0.59
C ARG A 559 -8.16 -11.30 0.14
N ASN A 560 -8.48 -11.40 1.43
CA ASN A 560 -8.16 -12.55 2.28
C ASN A 560 -6.65 -12.88 2.33
N CYS A 561 -5.79 -11.87 2.18
CA CYS A 561 -4.34 -12.03 2.29
C CYS A 561 -3.90 -11.86 3.75
N HIS A 562 -3.03 -12.74 4.24
CA HIS A 562 -2.57 -12.81 5.64
C HIS A 562 -1.12 -12.35 5.83
N GLY A 563 -0.50 -11.84 4.78
CA GLY A 563 0.79 -11.15 4.82
C GLY A 563 0.91 -10.32 3.55
N GLY A 564 0.81 -8.99 3.62
CA GLY A 564 0.60 -8.17 2.42
C GLY A 564 1.90 -7.57 1.89
N PRO A 565 2.37 -7.87 0.66
CA PRO A 565 3.55 -7.19 0.14
C PRO A 565 3.25 -5.70 -0.05
N GLY A 566 4.25 -4.85 0.10
CA GLY A 566 4.05 -3.42 -0.09
C GLY A 566 5.36 -2.66 -0.23
N ARG A 567 5.27 -1.35 -0.04
CA ARG A 567 6.43 -0.47 0.00
C ARG A 567 6.28 0.54 1.11
N ALA A 568 7.38 0.76 1.84
CA ALA A 568 7.48 1.73 2.90
C ALA A 568 8.36 2.90 2.45
N ILE A 569 7.89 4.12 2.67
CA ILE A 569 8.68 5.34 2.50
C ILE A 569 8.55 6.24 3.72
N VAL A 570 9.47 7.19 3.84
CA VAL A 570 9.36 8.32 4.76
C VAL A 570 9.36 9.61 3.97
N LEU A 571 8.47 10.54 4.32
CA LEU A 571 8.48 11.93 3.87
C LEU A 571 8.90 12.83 5.04
N HIS A 572 9.84 13.76 4.83
CA HIS A 572 10.43 14.54 5.92
C HIS A 572 10.73 16.00 5.57
#